data_AF-A0AAV7MUH1-F1
#
_entry.id   AF-A0AAV7MUH1-F1
#
_cell.length_a   1.000
_cell.length_b   1.000
_cell.length_c   1.000
_cell.angle_alpha   90.00
_cell.angle_beta   90.00
_cell.angle_gamma   90.00
#
_symmetry.space_group_name_H-M   'P 1'
#
loop_
_entity.id
_entity.type
_entity.pdbx_description
1 polymer ?
#
loop_
_entity_poly.entity_id
_entity_poly.type
_entity_poly.pdbx_seq_one_letter_code
_entity_poly.pdbx_strand_id
1 'polypeptide(L)'
;MEAHLAPEGPVVLEQGSPQQWEAQMIQLTAVGGSSLRGKEDFPESNALALLEPRNGGVYKLLLSLKKEIRERFEISENNQAKIQEACVTLETKINQLTDGVGMVEEAMEQQKNQVLANSQDIAYLKRGERAMQDKLEFLENNMRRNNIRVLGVPEGAEGADLKGYLILLIKEAMPGLAHLKLEDDIQRIHRDPFKKNPGRKCSRIQGGYRGG
;
A
#
# COMPACT_ATOMS: atom_id res chain seq x y z
N MET A 1 -33.86 10.52 47.84
CA MET A 1 -33.48 11.90 47.47
C MET A 1 -32.60 11.79 46.25
N GLU A 2 -33.23 11.61 45.10
CA GLU A 2 -32.58 11.52 43.79
C GLU A 2 -32.40 12.93 43.25
N ALA A 3 -31.15 13.34 43.01
CA ALA A 3 -30.84 14.58 42.33
C ALA A 3 -30.64 14.27 40.85
N HIS A 4 -31.61 14.67 40.03
CA HIS A 4 -31.54 14.68 38.58
C HIS A 4 -30.45 15.68 38.12
N LEU A 5 -29.37 15.18 37.54
CA LEU A 5 -28.47 15.93 36.69
C LEU A 5 -28.93 15.77 35.23
N ALA A 6 -29.33 16.88 34.61
CA ALA A 6 -29.70 16.94 33.20
C ALA A 6 -28.45 16.78 32.31
N PRO A 7 -28.55 16.13 31.13
CA PRO A 7 -27.44 16.06 30.19
C PRO A 7 -27.29 17.38 29.44
N GLU A 8 -26.09 17.94 29.44
CA GLU A 8 -25.73 19.05 28.56
C GLU A 8 -25.84 18.59 27.10
N GLY A 9 -26.70 19.27 26.33
CA GLY A 9 -26.82 19.06 24.90
C GLY A 9 -25.55 19.51 24.16
N PRO A 10 -25.34 19.02 22.93
CA PRO A 10 -24.16 19.37 22.15
C PRO A 10 -24.16 20.86 21.83
N VAL A 11 -23.06 21.54 22.16
CA VAL A 11 -22.76 22.89 21.68
C VAL A 11 -22.63 22.81 20.16
N VAL A 12 -23.67 23.24 19.46
CA VAL A 12 -23.63 23.45 18.01
C VAL A 12 -22.73 24.66 17.78
N LEU A 13 -21.47 24.40 17.42
CA LEU A 13 -20.62 25.39 16.79
C LEU A 13 -21.25 25.71 15.43
N GLU A 14 -22.00 26.81 15.35
CA GLU A 14 -22.45 27.35 14.07
C GLU A 14 -21.22 27.55 13.19
N GLN A 15 -21.07 26.67 12.20
CA GLN A 15 -20.10 26.82 11.13
C GLN A 15 -20.58 27.99 10.28
N GLY A 16 -20.08 29.20 10.58
CA GLY A 16 -20.28 30.36 9.74
C GLY A 16 -19.87 30.03 8.31
N SER A 17 -20.70 30.39 7.34
CA SER A 17 -20.43 30.08 5.94
C SER A 17 -19.11 30.71 5.50
N PRO A 18 -18.37 30.12 4.54
CA PRO A 18 -17.12 30.68 4.04
C PRO A 18 -17.24 32.17 3.64
N GLN A 19 -18.42 32.58 3.18
CA GLN A 19 -18.75 33.95 2.81
C GLN A 19 -18.80 34.92 4.01
N GLN A 20 -19.13 34.44 5.21
CA GLN A 20 -19.09 35.25 6.43
C GLN A 20 -17.66 35.51 6.91
N TRP A 21 -16.74 34.56 6.71
CA TRP A 21 -15.32 34.75 7.00
C TRP A 21 -14.65 35.69 6.01
N GLU A 22 -15.00 35.60 4.72
CA GLU A 22 -14.56 36.56 3.70
C GLU A 22 -15.05 37.98 4.01
N ALA A 23 -16.31 38.15 4.45
CA ALA A 23 -16.86 39.44 4.83
C ALA A 23 -16.16 40.05 6.06
N GLN A 24 -15.79 39.24 7.07
CA GLN A 24 -15.01 39.70 8.21
C GLN A 24 -13.56 40.06 7.84
N MET A 25 -12.94 39.31 6.92
CA MET A 25 -11.59 39.61 6.44
C MET A 25 -11.55 40.90 5.63
N ILE A 26 -12.56 41.17 4.80
CA ILE A 26 -12.70 42.44 4.06
C ILE A 26 -12.92 43.62 5.01
N GLN A 27 -13.68 43.44 6.11
CA GLN A 27 -13.81 44.50 7.13
C GLN A 27 -12.51 44.73 7.91
N LEU A 28 -11.72 43.70 8.19
CA LEU A 28 -10.40 43.84 8.83
C LEU A 28 -9.37 44.50 7.90
N THR A 29 -9.45 44.27 6.57
CA THR A 29 -8.62 45.02 5.60
C THR A 29 -9.07 46.46 5.43
N ALA A 30 -10.37 46.75 5.54
CA ALA A 30 -10.90 48.11 5.48
C ALA A 30 -10.52 48.96 6.72
N VAL A 31 -10.35 48.35 7.88
CA VAL A 31 -9.90 49.05 9.11
C VAL A 31 -8.38 49.26 9.14
N GLY A 32 -7.60 48.37 8.50
CA GLY A 32 -6.13 48.51 8.39
C GLY A 32 -5.62 49.40 7.25
N GLY A 33 -6.49 49.77 6.31
CA GLY A 33 -6.17 50.52 5.09
C GLY A 33 -6.43 52.03 5.14
N SER A 34 -6.63 52.60 6.33
CA SER A 34 -6.69 54.06 6.50
C SER A 34 -5.27 54.63 6.45
N SER A 35 -4.72 54.66 5.23
CA SER A 35 -3.58 55.49 4.85
C SER A 35 -3.89 56.92 5.26
N LEU A 36 -3.38 57.33 6.43
CA LEU A 36 -3.22 58.73 6.80
C LEU A 36 -2.16 59.33 5.89
N ARG A 37 -2.47 59.44 4.59
CA ARG A 37 -1.76 60.28 3.64
C ARG A 37 -2.24 61.71 3.81
N GLY A 38 -2.07 62.23 5.02
CA GLY A 38 -2.00 63.66 5.29
C GLY A 38 -0.53 64.04 5.27
N LYS A 39 0.01 64.34 4.08
CA LYS A 39 1.17 65.25 4.01
C LYS A 39 0.65 66.64 4.35
N GLU A 40 0.31 66.87 5.62
CA GLU A 40 0.31 68.22 6.14
C GLU A 40 1.74 68.51 6.51
N ASP A 41 2.45 69.13 5.57
CA ASP A 41 3.63 69.92 5.87
C ASP A 41 3.21 70.97 6.90
N PHE A 42 3.34 70.62 8.18
CA PHE A 42 3.16 71.57 9.26
C PHE A 42 4.15 72.71 9.02
N PRO A 43 3.70 73.97 8.90
CA PRO A 43 4.61 75.09 8.71
C PRO A 43 5.48 75.21 9.96
N GLU A 44 6.72 74.72 9.88
CA GLU A 44 7.75 74.85 10.93
C GLU A 44 8.11 76.32 11.24
N SER A 45 7.49 77.27 10.55
CA SER A 45 7.96 78.66 10.46
C SER A 45 7.40 79.63 11.50
N ASN A 46 6.62 79.23 12.52
CA ASN A 46 6.12 80.22 13.49
C ASN A 46 6.01 79.81 14.97
N ALA A 47 6.46 78.60 15.35
CA ALA A 47 6.55 78.21 16.77
C ALA A 47 7.97 78.35 17.36
N LEU A 48 8.97 78.58 16.51
CA LEU A 48 10.40 78.55 16.87
C LEU A 48 10.95 79.86 17.47
N ALA A 49 10.19 80.97 17.41
CA ALA A 49 10.67 82.30 17.80
C ALA A 49 10.20 82.79 19.18
N LEU A 50 9.44 81.97 19.94
CA LEU A 50 8.80 82.41 21.20
C LEU A 50 9.23 81.66 22.47
N LEU A 51 10.25 80.78 22.39
CA LEU A 51 10.78 80.05 23.55
C LEU A 51 12.31 80.15 23.63
N GLU A 52 12.82 81.30 24.06
CA GLU A 52 14.19 81.40 24.60
C GLU A 52 14.24 81.04 26.12
N PRO A 53 15.42 80.99 26.75
CA PRO A 53 16.28 79.83 26.99
C PRO A 53 16.05 79.17 28.37
N ARG A 54 14.84 79.25 28.96
CA ARG A 54 14.58 78.68 30.30
C ARG A 54 14.36 77.16 30.33
N ASN A 55 14.02 76.54 29.20
CA ASN A 55 13.64 75.12 29.11
C ASN A 55 14.47 74.30 28.10
N GLY A 56 15.70 74.73 27.79
CA GLY A 56 16.55 74.10 26.75
C GLY A 56 16.84 72.60 26.96
N GLY A 57 16.78 72.11 28.19
CA GLY A 57 16.88 70.68 28.51
C GLY A 57 15.64 69.88 28.06
N VAL A 58 14.45 70.42 28.27
CA VAL A 58 13.17 69.80 27.88
C VAL A 58 13.07 69.71 26.36
N TYR A 59 13.49 70.75 25.64
CA TYR A 59 13.51 70.75 24.18
C TYR A 59 14.46 69.69 23.58
N LYS A 60 15.66 69.53 24.17
CA LYS A 60 16.60 68.47 23.76
C LYS A 60 16.02 67.07 23.97
N LEU A 61 15.35 66.83 25.10
CA LEU A 61 14.68 65.56 25.37
C LEU A 61 13.54 65.31 24.37
N LEU A 62 12.75 66.32 24.04
CA LEU A 62 11.66 66.23 23.07
C LEU A 62 12.17 65.86 21.67
N LEU A 63 13.29 66.45 21.22
CA LEU A 63 13.95 66.09 19.96
C LEU A 63 14.48 64.66 19.96
N SER A 64 15.09 64.23 21.07
CA SER A 64 15.58 62.84 21.23
C SER A 64 14.42 61.84 21.16
N LEU A 65 13.31 62.13 21.85
CA LEU A 65 12.12 61.30 21.84
C LEU A 65 11.48 61.25 20.45
N LYS A 66 11.39 62.38 19.74
CA LYS A 66 10.90 62.45 18.35
C LYS A 66 11.74 61.55 17.43
N LYS A 67 13.06 61.51 17.62
CA LYS A 67 13.96 60.64 16.86
C LYS A 67 13.74 59.16 17.20
N GLU A 68 13.66 58.81 18.49
CA GLU A 68 13.46 57.43 18.93
C GLU A 68 12.09 56.86 18.49
N ILE A 69 11.02 57.67 18.56
CA ILE A 69 9.69 57.28 18.07
C ILE A 69 9.75 56.99 16.56
N ARG A 70 10.44 57.84 15.78
CA ARG A 70 10.59 57.62 14.33
C ARG A 70 11.33 56.32 14.04
N GLU A 71 12.44 56.07 14.72
CA GLU A 71 13.23 54.85 14.54
C GLU A 71 12.43 53.60 14.90
N ARG A 72 11.69 53.63 16.02
CA ARG A 72 10.78 52.53 16.38
C ARG A 72 9.66 52.33 15.36
N PHE A 73 9.15 53.40 14.77
CA PHE A 73 8.13 53.34 13.73
C PHE A 73 8.67 52.68 12.45
N GLU A 74 9.87 53.06 12.01
CA GLU A 74 10.55 52.45 10.87
C GLU A 74 10.83 50.95 11.10
N ILE A 75 11.26 50.56 12.31
CA ILE A 75 11.44 49.15 12.69
C ILE A 75 10.10 48.40 12.64
N SER A 76 9.02 49.02 13.13
CA SER A 76 7.69 48.43 13.11
C SER A 76 7.19 48.19 11.69
N GLU A 77 7.34 49.16 10.79
CA GLU A 77 6.98 49.01 9.37
C GLU A 77 7.77 47.89 8.71
N ASN A 78 9.08 47.82 8.96
CA ASN A 78 9.94 46.76 8.44
C ASN A 78 9.53 45.37 8.96
N ASN A 79 9.18 45.26 10.24
CA ASN A 79 8.70 44.00 10.81
C ASN A 79 7.34 43.61 10.23
N GLN A 80 6.44 44.57 10.03
CA GLN A 80 5.15 44.34 9.41
C GLN A 80 5.31 43.83 7.98
N ALA A 81 6.21 44.41 7.19
CA ALA A 81 6.53 43.95 5.84
C ALA A 81 7.07 42.51 5.83
N LYS A 82 7.99 42.17 6.73
CA LYS A 82 8.53 40.80 6.86
C LYS A 82 7.48 39.77 7.26
N ILE A 83 6.56 40.14 8.16
CA ILE A 83 5.46 39.26 8.56
C ILE A 83 4.52 39.02 7.38
N GLN A 84 4.18 40.06 6.62
CA GLN A 84 3.34 39.93 5.42
C GLN A 84 3.98 39.00 4.38
N GLU A 85 5.28 39.15 4.11
CA GLU A 85 6.03 38.27 3.21
C GLU A 85 6.01 36.81 3.67
N ALA A 86 6.22 36.58 4.98
CA ALA A 86 6.16 35.25 5.57
C ALA A 86 4.75 34.64 5.48
N CYS A 87 3.70 35.42 5.70
CA CYS A 87 2.31 34.98 5.56
C CYS A 87 1.99 34.54 4.13
N VAL A 88 2.36 35.35 3.12
CA VAL A 88 2.17 34.99 1.70
C VAL A 88 2.94 33.72 1.33
N THR A 89 4.17 33.60 1.83
CA THR A 89 4.98 32.38 1.62
C THR A 89 4.36 31.15 2.28
N LEU A 90 3.74 31.29 3.45
CA LEU A 90 3.04 30.18 4.09
C LEU A 90 1.76 29.82 3.34
N GLU A 91 0.98 30.81 2.92
CA GLU A 91 -0.25 30.61 2.14
C GLU A 91 0.03 29.85 0.84
N THR A 92 1.04 30.26 0.09
CA THR A 92 1.47 29.55 -1.13
C THR A 92 1.89 28.11 -0.86
N LYS A 93 2.63 27.84 0.22
CA LYS A 93 3.01 26.48 0.60
C LYS A 93 1.81 25.64 1.04
N ILE A 94 0.86 26.23 1.76
CA ILE A 94 -0.38 25.55 2.18
C ILE A 94 -1.20 25.16 0.96
N ASN A 95 -1.34 26.05 -0.03
CA ASN A 95 -2.05 25.73 -1.27
C ASN A 95 -1.35 24.60 -2.04
N GLN A 96 -0.02 24.66 -2.17
CA GLN A 96 0.75 23.58 -2.80
C GLN A 96 0.60 22.23 -2.09
N LEU A 97 0.58 22.22 -0.75
CA LEU A 97 0.34 21.01 0.02
C LEU A 97 -1.09 20.51 -0.14
N THR A 98 -2.07 21.40 -0.21
CA THR A 98 -3.48 21.06 -0.40
C THR A 98 -3.69 20.40 -1.76
N ASP A 99 -3.12 20.98 -2.82
CA ASP A 99 -3.14 20.38 -4.17
C ASP A 99 -2.42 19.03 -4.19
N GLY A 100 -1.25 18.96 -3.54
CA GLY A 100 -0.47 17.72 -3.43
C GLY A 100 -1.22 16.59 -2.71
N VAL A 101 -1.95 16.91 -1.64
CA VAL A 101 -2.80 15.95 -0.93
C VAL A 101 -3.92 15.45 -1.83
N GLY A 102 -4.61 16.35 -2.56
CA GLY A 102 -5.67 15.96 -3.49
C GLY A 102 -5.18 15.00 -4.59
N MET A 103 -4.00 15.25 -5.16
CA MET A 103 -3.40 14.36 -6.16
C MET A 103 -3.05 12.97 -5.58
N VAL A 104 -2.54 12.92 -4.35
CA VAL A 104 -2.20 11.66 -3.67
C VAL A 104 -3.46 10.86 -3.35
N GLU A 105 -4.53 11.52 -2.91
CA GLU A 105 -5.81 10.87 -2.64
C GLU A 105 -6.41 10.26 -3.91
N GLU A 106 -6.40 10.98 -5.03
CA GLU A 106 -6.88 10.45 -6.31
C GLU A 106 -6.04 9.26 -6.78
N ALA A 107 -4.70 9.37 -6.71
CA ALA A 107 -3.81 8.27 -7.08
C ALA A 107 -4.01 7.04 -6.19
N MET A 108 -4.25 7.25 -4.89
CA MET A 108 -4.53 6.17 -3.94
C MET A 108 -5.85 5.45 -4.26
N GLU A 109 -6.89 6.20 -4.63
CA GLU A 109 -8.18 5.61 -5.02
C GLU A 109 -8.06 4.81 -6.33
N GLN A 110 -7.33 5.33 -7.32
CA GLN A 110 -7.02 4.60 -8.55
C GLN A 110 -6.25 3.30 -8.24
N GLN A 111 -5.23 3.37 -7.39
CA GLN A 111 -4.44 2.21 -6.99
C GLN A 111 -5.28 1.16 -6.25
N LYS A 112 -6.17 1.60 -5.35
CA LYS A 112 -7.10 0.72 -4.65
C LYS A 112 -8.01 -0.02 -5.62
N ASN A 113 -8.57 0.67 -6.60
CA ASN A 113 -9.42 0.07 -7.62
C ASN A 113 -8.65 -0.96 -8.48
N GLN A 114 -7.40 -0.68 -8.85
CA GLN A 114 -6.54 -1.64 -9.54
C GLN A 114 -6.23 -2.88 -8.70
N VAL A 115 -5.96 -2.71 -7.40
CA VAL A 115 -5.71 -3.85 -6.49
C VAL A 115 -6.96 -4.74 -6.38
N LEU A 116 -8.15 -4.15 -6.31
CA LEU A 116 -9.41 -4.90 -6.27
C LEU A 116 -9.63 -5.69 -7.57
N ALA A 117 -9.44 -5.06 -8.74
CA ALA A 117 -9.55 -5.73 -10.02
C ALA A 117 -8.55 -6.91 -10.15
N ASN A 118 -7.28 -6.66 -9.85
CA ASN A 118 -6.24 -7.69 -9.87
C ASN A 118 -6.55 -8.85 -8.90
N SER A 119 -7.11 -8.55 -7.73
CA SER A 119 -7.51 -9.57 -6.76
C SER A 119 -8.60 -10.49 -7.32
N GLN A 120 -9.59 -9.91 -8.00
CA GLN A 120 -10.66 -10.67 -8.66
C GLN A 120 -10.13 -11.55 -9.79
N ASP A 121 -9.22 -11.02 -10.61
CA ASP A 121 -8.58 -11.77 -11.70
C ASP A 121 -7.76 -12.95 -11.16
N ILE A 122 -6.97 -12.73 -10.11
CA ILE A 122 -6.21 -13.80 -9.45
C ILE A 122 -7.16 -14.89 -8.91
N ALA A 123 -8.28 -14.50 -8.31
CA ALA A 123 -9.27 -15.46 -7.81
C ALA A 123 -9.93 -16.26 -8.94
N TYR A 124 -10.18 -15.62 -10.09
CA TYR A 124 -10.68 -16.30 -11.29
C TYR A 124 -9.65 -17.28 -11.84
N LEU A 125 -8.40 -16.85 -12.03
CA LEU A 125 -7.31 -17.68 -12.55
C LEU A 125 -7.04 -18.89 -11.65
N LYS A 126 -7.00 -18.70 -10.32
CA LYS A 126 -6.82 -19.80 -9.35
C LYS A 126 -7.93 -20.85 -9.43
N ARG A 127 -9.18 -20.43 -9.67
CA ARG A 127 -10.30 -21.37 -9.88
C ARG A 127 -10.12 -22.15 -11.18
N GLY A 128 -9.72 -21.47 -12.26
CA GLY A 128 -9.42 -22.11 -13.54
C GLY A 128 -8.28 -23.13 -13.43
N GLU A 129 -7.20 -22.76 -12.75
CA GLU A 129 -6.05 -23.64 -12.51
C GLU A 129 -6.46 -24.91 -11.77
N ARG A 130 -7.19 -24.79 -10.66
CA ARG A 130 -7.69 -25.95 -9.91
C ARG A 130 -8.58 -26.84 -10.75
N ALA A 131 -9.52 -26.26 -11.49
CA ALA A 131 -10.41 -27.04 -12.36
C ALA A 131 -9.63 -27.79 -13.46
N MET A 132 -8.52 -27.23 -13.95
CA MET A 132 -7.66 -27.92 -14.91
C MET A 132 -6.81 -29.01 -14.23
N GLN A 133 -6.30 -28.77 -13.03
CA GLN A 133 -5.59 -29.78 -12.24
C GLN A 133 -6.50 -30.98 -11.96
N ASP A 134 -7.73 -30.75 -11.51
CA ASP A 134 -8.71 -31.83 -11.25
C ASP A 134 -9.01 -32.65 -12.51
N LYS A 135 -9.15 -31.97 -13.67
CA LYS A 135 -9.35 -32.65 -14.96
C LYS A 135 -8.14 -33.46 -15.36
N LEU A 136 -6.93 -32.93 -15.18
CA LEU A 136 -5.70 -33.64 -15.50
C LEU A 136 -5.52 -34.88 -14.61
N GLU A 137 -5.75 -34.74 -13.31
CA GLU A 137 -5.72 -35.86 -12.37
C GLU A 137 -6.74 -36.94 -12.75
N PHE A 138 -7.98 -36.54 -13.07
CA PHE A 138 -9.01 -37.46 -13.54
C PHE A 138 -8.59 -38.20 -14.82
N LEU A 139 -8.03 -37.48 -15.80
CA LEU A 139 -7.56 -38.08 -17.04
C LEU A 139 -6.38 -39.02 -16.81
N GLU A 140 -5.40 -38.63 -15.98
CA GLU A 140 -4.24 -39.45 -15.64
C GLU A 140 -4.67 -40.74 -14.92
N ASN A 141 -5.58 -40.63 -13.96
CA ASN A 141 -6.15 -41.78 -13.26
C ASN A 141 -6.92 -42.69 -14.21
N ASN A 142 -7.73 -42.13 -15.11
CA ASN A 142 -8.44 -42.92 -16.11
C ASN A 142 -7.52 -43.63 -17.10
N MET A 143 -6.43 -42.97 -17.51
CA MET A 143 -5.41 -43.54 -18.39
C MET A 143 -4.62 -44.65 -17.71
N ARG A 144 -4.43 -44.57 -16.37
CA ARG A 144 -3.71 -45.58 -15.59
C ARG A 144 -4.59 -46.64 -14.96
N ARG A 145 -5.91 -46.51 -15.02
CA ARG A 145 -6.88 -47.40 -14.37
C ARG A 145 -6.70 -48.88 -14.72
N ASN A 146 -6.28 -49.18 -15.95
CA ASN A 146 -6.05 -50.55 -16.42
C ASN A 146 -4.57 -50.97 -16.31
N ASN A 147 -3.70 -50.12 -15.76
CA ASN A 147 -2.28 -50.43 -15.62
C ASN A 147 -2.02 -51.05 -14.24
N ILE A 148 -1.57 -52.29 -14.24
CA ILE A 148 -1.17 -53.01 -13.02
C ILE A 148 0.35 -52.91 -12.87
N ARG A 149 0.82 -52.58 -11.65
CA ARG A 149 2.25 -52.59 -11.30
C ARG A 149 2.57 -53.82 -10.49
N VAL A 150 3.43 -54.70 -11.03
CA VAL A 150 3.95 -55.86 -10.31
C VAL A 150 5.31 -55.50 -9.73
N LEU A 151 5.44 -55.63 -8.41
CA LEU A 151 6.65 -55.28 -7.67
C LEU A 151 7.38 -56.56 -7.20
N GLY A 152 8.69 -56.47 -7.00
CA GLY A 152 9.48 -57.58 -6.45
C GLY A 152 9.92 -58.65 -7.47
N VAL A 153 9.66 -58.46 -8.76
CA VAL A 153 10.13 -59.38 -9.80
C VAL A 153 11.63 -59.17 -10.05
N PRO A 154 12.49 -60.17 -9.80
CA PRO A 154 13.93 -60.04 -10.01
C PRO A 154 14.26 -59.77 -11.49
N GLU A 155 15.31 -58.98 -11.73
CA GLU A 155 15.78 -58.66 -13.08
C GLU A 155 16.23 -59.94 -13.80
N GLY A 156 15.74 -60.17 -15.02
CA GLY A 156 16.13 -61.32 -15.86
C GLY A 156 15.40 -62.65 -15.59
N ALA A 157 14.59 -62.75 -14.52
CA ALA A 157 13.79 -63.95 -14.25
C ALA A 157 12.68 -64.21 -15.28
N GLU A 158 12.32 -63.18 -16.04
CA GLU A 158 11.27 -63.19 -17.06
C GLU A 158 11.76 -63.82 -18.38
N GLY A 159 13.07 -63.96 -18.57
CA GLY A 159 13.64 -64.42 -19.83
C GLY A 159 13.39 -63.45 -21.00
N ALA A 160 13.22 -64.00 -22.20
CA ALA A 160 12.96 -63.21 -23.41
C ALA A 160 11.47 -62.81 -23.59
N ASP A 161 10.55 -63.48 -22.89
CA ASP A 161 9.11 -63.26 -23.00
C ASP A 161 8.48 -62.82 -21.66
N LEU A 162 8.42 -61.50 -21.46
CA LEU A 162 7.77 -60.90 -20.29
C LEU A 162 6.29 -61.26 -20.19
N LYS A 163 5.60 -61.38 -21.32
CA LYS A 163 4.14 -61.55 -21.36
C LYS A 163 3.78 -62.96 -20.92
N GLY A 164 4.47 -63.97 -21.46
CA GLY A 164 4.34 -65.35 -21.02
C GLY A 164 4.66 -65.54 -19.53
N TYR A 165 5.75 -64.92 -19.05
CA TYR A 165 6.12 -64.97 -17.64
C TYR A 165 5.02 -64.39 -16.72
N LEU A 166 4.46 -63.22 -17.06
CA LEU A 166 3.40 -62.61 -16.26
C LEU A 166 2.14 -63.49 -16.21
N ILE A 167 1.75 -64.12 -17.32
CA ILE A 167 0.58 -64.99 -17.37
C ILE A 167 0.77 -66.22 -16.47
N LEU A 168 1.95 -66.84 -16.50
CA LEU A 168 2.28 -67.94 -15.60
C LEU A 168 2.21 -67.51 -14.14
N LEU A 169 2.81 -66.36 -13.81
CA LEU A 169 2.78 -65.80 -12.46
C LEU A 169 1.34 -65.58 -11.95
N ILE A 170 0.46 -65.04 -12.80
CA ILE A 170 -0.96 -64.82 -12.44
C ILE A 170 -1.68 -66.14 -12.24
N LYS A 171 -1.48 -67.13 -13.11
CA LYS A 171 -2.12 -68.45 -13.01
C LYS A 171 -1.67 -69.22 -11.76
N GLU A 172 -0.40 -69.07 -11.38
CA GLU A 172 0.16 -69.65 -10.17
C GLU A 172 -0.36 -68.96 -8.90
N ALA A 173 -0.37 -67.62 -8.89
CA ALA A 173 -0.84 -66.84 -7.74
C ALA A 173 -2.36 -66.91 -7.54
N MET A 174 -3.12 -67.02 -8.63
CA MET A 174 -4.59 -67.02 -8.63
C MET A 174 -5.13 -68.13 -9.55
N PRO A 175 -5.12 -69.39 -9.09
CA PRO A 175 -5.55 -70.54 -9.90
C PRO A 175 -7.00 -70.46 -10.36
N GLY A 176 -7.86 -69.71 -9.65
CA GLY A 176 -9.24 -69.43 -10.08
C GLY A 176 -9.34 -68.68 -11.42
N LEU A 177 -8.28 -68.01 -11.87
CA LEU A 177 -8.22 -67.27 -13.14
C LEU A 177 -7.57 -68.10 -14.27
N ALA A 178 -7.18 -69.36 -14.02
CA ALA A 178 -6.44 -70.18 -14.98
C ALA A 178 -7.17 -70.48 -16.30
N HIS A 179 -8.51 -70.38 -16.28
CA HIS A 179 -9.37 -70.59 -17.44
C HIS A 179 -9.47 -69.38 -18.38
N LEU A 180 -8.98 -68.20 -17.95
CA LEU A 180 -9.01 -66.98 -18.77
C LEU A 180 -7.86 -66.95 -19.77
N LYS A 181 -8.16 -66.50 -21.00
CA LYS A 181 -7.19 -66.27 -22.08
C LYS A 181 -6.62 -64.86 -21.99
N LEU A 182 -5.66 -64.66 -21.09
CA LEU A 182 -5.03 -63.36 -20.83
C LEU A 182 -4.06 -62.91 -21.93
N GLU A 183 -3.75 -63.80 -22.88
CA GLU A 183 -2.78 -63.56 -23.94
C GLU A 183 -3.21 -62.43 -24.88
N ASP A 184 -4.49 -62.27 -25.19
CA ASP A 184 -4.95 -61.22 -26.11
C ASP A 184 -5.35 -59.92 -25.40
N ASP A 185 -5.62 -59.98 -24.09
CA ASP A 185 -6.09 -58.84 -23.29
C ASP A 185 -4.97 -57.90 -22.84
N ILE A 186 -3.72 -58.37 -22.78
CA ILE A 186 -2.57 -57.54 -22.41
C ILE A 186 -2.11 -56.71 -23.62
N GLN A 187 -2.47 -55.43 -23.61
CA GLN A 187 -2.10 -54.46 -24.66
C GLN A 187 -0.61 -54.09 -24.65
N ARG A 188 -0.03 -53.86 -23.46
CA ARG A 188 1.37 -53.45 -23.31
C ARG A 188 1.93 -53.96 -22.00
N ILE A 189 3.15 -54.51 -22.06
CA ILE A 189 3.93 -54.90 -20.89
C ILE A 189 5.35 -54.37 -21.06
N HIS A 190 5.90 -53.81 -19.99
CA HIS A 190 7.27 -53.32 -19.96
C HIS A 190 7.72 -53.15 -18.52
N ARG A 191 9.04 -53.19 -18.30
CA ARG A 191 9.67 -52.72 -17.08
C ARG A 191 9.58 -51.19 -17.04
N ASP A 192 9.19 -50.62 -15.91
CA ASP A 192 9.21 -49.16 -15.72
C ASP A 192 10.67 -48.67 -15.77
N PRO A 193 11.04 -47.72 -16.65
CA PRO A 193 12.41 -47.23 -16.74
C PRO A 193 12.86 -46.61 -15.41
N PHE A 194 13.74 -47.32 -14.72
CA PHE A 194 14.21 -46.93 -13.40
C PHE A 194 15.16 -45.72 -13.51
N LYS A 195 14.83 -44.59 -12.87
CA LYS A 195 15.85 -43.58 -12.51
C LYS A 195 16.61 -44.11 -11.31
N LYS A 196 17.85 -44.57 -11.52
CA LYS A 196 18.71 -45.09 -10.45
C LYS A 196 18.95 -44.00 -9.41
N ASN A 197 18.23 -44.06 -8.29
CA ASN A 197 18.49 -43.19 -7.15
C ASN A 197 19.67 -43.81 -6.37
N PRO A 198 20.87 -43.20 -6.34
CA PRO A 198 22.09 -43.84 -5.85
C PRO A 198 22.05 -44.23 -4.36
N GLY A 199 21.08 -43.72 -3.58
CA GLY A 199 20.95 -43.97 -2.15
C GLY A 199 19.94 -45.04 -1.72
N ARG A 200 19.17 -45.67 -2.62
CA ARG A 200 18.19 -46.71 -2.24
C ARG A 200 18.53 -48.05 -2.87
N LYS A 201 18.87 -49.05 -2.03
CA LYS A 201 18.84 -50.47 -2.42
C LYS A 201 17.38 -50.95 -2.44
N CYS A 202 16.58 -50.47 -3.38
CA CYS A 202 15.42 -51.26 -3.79
C CYS A 202 15.96 -52.43 -4.61
N SER A 203 15.54 -53.66 -4.28
CA SER A 203 15.92 -54.90 -4.96
C SER A 203 15.98 -54.74 -6.49
N ARG A 204 16.99 -55.08 -7.29
CA ARG A 204 18.33 -55.71 -7.16
C ARG A 204 18.60 -56.55 -5.91
N ILE A 205 17.79 -57.57 -5.67
CA ILE A 205 18.29 -58.74 -4.95
C ILE A 205 19.12 -59.52 -5.98
N GLN A 206 20.43 -59.29 -5.98
CA GLN A 206 21.36 -60.28 -6.53
C GLN A 206 21.25 -61.49 -5.61
N GLY A 207 20.51 -62.51 -6.05
CA GLY A 207 20.41 -63.78 -5.36
C GLY A 207 21.78 -64.44 -5.28
N GLY A 208 22.44 -64.29 -4.13
CA GLY A 208 23.53 -65.16 -3.71
C GLY A 208 22.97 -66.35 -2.94
N TYR A 209 22.34 -67.30 -3.63
CA TYR A 209 22.22 -68.67 -3.11
C TYR A 209 23.41 -69.45 -3.65
N ARG A 210 24.48 -69.53 -2.86
CA ARG A 210 25.53 -70.54 -3.04
C ARG A 210 25.01 -71.83 -2.42
N GLY A 211 24.92 -72.87 -3.24
CA GLY A 211 24.86 -74.24 -2.75
C GLY A 211 26.13 -74.60 -1.99
N GLY A 212 25.95 -75.42 -0.96
CA GLY A 212 26.96 -75.95 -0.06
C GLY A 212 26.27 -76.60 1.13
#